data_AF-A0A0U1WKY0-F1
#
_entry.id   AF-A0A0U1WKY0-F1
#
_cell.length_a   1.000
_cell.length_b   1.000
_cell.length_c   1.000
_cell.angle_alpha   90.00
_cell.angle_beta   90.00
_cell.angle_gamma   90.00
#
_symmetry.space_group_name_H-M   'P 1'
#
loop_
_entity.id
_entity.type
_entity.pdbx_description
1 polymer ?
#
loop_
_entity_poly.entity_id
_entity_poly.type
_entity_poly.pdbx_seq_one_letter_code
_entity_poly.pdbx_strand_id
1 'polypeptide(L)'
;LHSLSCDVCGTSPRGVKRKKQVLNTQLSKKLRMVAGRARKIRQIRNPKQVKQKRLMKKIASCKKIHLSTKILAVDYPSDFVKSISCQICEHILADPVETTCKHLFCRACILKCLKVMGSYCPACRYPCFPTDLVSPVKSFLSIMNSLPVICPVKDCQEEVCLGKYCHHLSRHKEIKDKEGYVCINKGGRPRQHLLSLTRRAQKHRLRELKLQVKAFAEKEE
;
A
#
# COMPACT_ATOMS: atom_id res chain seq x y z
N LEU A 1 29.62 -0.45 -39.06
CA LEU A 1 30.88 -0.56 -39.82
C LEU A 1 31.65 0.74 -39.66
N HIS A 2 32.66 0.76 -38.79
CA HIS A 2 33.72 1.76 -38.82
C HIS A 2 35.04 0.98 -38.68
N SER A 3 35.93 1.20 -39.65
CA SER A 3 37.19 0.49 -39.86
C SER A 3 38.33 1.12 -39.05
N LEU A 4 39.35 0.32 -38.74
CA LEU A 4 40.47 0.53 -37.82
C LEU A 4 41.58 1.49 -38.33
N SER A 5 41.25 2.52 -39.12
CA SER A 5 42.24 3.49 -39.60
C SER A 5 41.69 4.92 -39.54
N CYS A 6 42.04 5.64 -38.47
CA CYS A 6 41.89 7.08 -38.37
C CYS A 6 43.25 7.68 -37.99
N ASP A 7 43.86 8.40 -38.92
CA ASP A 7 45.22 8.97 -38.86
C ASP A 7 45.31 10.29 -38.07
N VAL A 8 44.40 10.55 -37.13
CA VAL A 8 44.31 11.87 -36.47
C VAL A 8 44.99 11.90 -35.08
N CYS A 9 45.49 10.77 -34.57
CA CYS A 9 46.03 10.70 -33.20
C CYS A 9 47.55 10.54 -33.10
N GLY A 10 48.30 10.84 -34.17
CA GLY A 10 49.75 10.73 -34.19
C GLY A 10 50.46 12.08 -34.07
N THR A 11 50.90 12.47 -32.88
CA THR A 11 52.18 13.19 -32.68
C THR A 11 52.67 13.04 -31.23
N SER A 12 53.93 12.61 -31.11
CA SER A 12 54.83 12.59 -29.95
C SER A 12 55.88 13.70 -30.20
N PRO A 13 56.65 14.31 -29.24
CA PRO A 13 57.37 13.60 -28.16
C PRO A 13 57.78 14.39 -26.87
N ARG A 14 58.54 13.67 -25.99
CA ARG A 14 59.49 14.13 -24.93
C ARG A 14 59.00 14.39 -23.49
N GLY A 15 58.88 13.29 -22.73
CA GLY A 15 59.79 12.91 -21.63
C GLY A 15 59.84 13.70 -20.31
N VAL A 16 59.40 13.08 -19.20
CA VAL A 16 60.14 12.97 -17.92
C VAL A 16 59.75 11.65 -17.21
N LYS A 17 60.77 10.91 -16.75
CA LYS A 17 60.72 9.60 -16.08
C LYS A 17 59.89 9.60 -14.78
N ARG A 18 59.02 8.59 -14.58
CA ARG A 18 58.81 7.95 -13.24
C ARG A 18 58.52 6.44 -13.35
N LYS A 19 59.38 5.68 -12.65
CA LYS A 19 59.36 4.30 -12.09
C LYS A 19 58.24 3.32 -12.52
N LYS A 20 58.65 2.22 -13.17
CA LYS A 20 57.88 0.99 -13.46
C LYS A 20 57.45 0.26 -12.17
N GLN A 21 56.27 -0.38 -12.17
CA GLN A 21 56.12 -1.85 -12.14
C GLN A 21 54.62 -2.26 -12.24
N VAL A 22 54.16 -2.64 -13.44
CA VAL A 22 53.02 -3.55 -13.61
C VAL A 22 53.46 -4.59 -14.61
N LEU A 23 53.62 -5.83 -14.15
CA LEU A 23 53.78 -6.98 -15.02
C LEU A 23 52.40 -7.63 -15.15
N ASN A 24 51.81 -7.55 -16.34
CA ASN A 24 50.63 -8.33 -16.69
C ASN A 24 50.96 -9.02 -18.01
N THR A 25 51.16 -10.33 -17.96
CA THR A 25 51.36 -11.17 -19.14
C THR A 25 50.03 -11.82 -19.46
N GLN A 26 49.44 -11.44 -20.59
CA GLN A 26 48.30 -12.17 -21.14
C GLN A 26 48.75 -13.54 -21.62
N LEU A 27 47.97 -14.58 -21.29
CA LEU A 27 47.84 -15.73 -22.17
C LEU A 27 46.38 -16.18 -22.21
N SER A 28 45.80 -16.01 -23.39
CA SER A 28 44.50 -16.50 -23.80
C SER A 28 44.45 -18.04 -23.77
N LYS A 29 43.34 -18.62 -23.28
CA LYS A 29 42.80 -19.92 -23.73
C LYS A 29 41.43 -20.26 -23.09
N LYS A 30 40.43 -20.33 -23.99
CA LYS A 30 39.16 -21.10 -23.97
C LYS A 30 38.15 -20.90 -22.83
N LEU A 31 37.00 -20.34 -23.21
CA LEU A 31 35.70 -20.54 -22.56
C LEU A 31 35.34 -22.03 -22.55
N ARG A 32 35.26 -22.63 -21.35
CA ARG A 32 34.48 -23.84 -21.10
C ARG A 32 33.25 -23.46 -20.30
N MET A 33 32.08 -23.73 -20.87
CA MET A 33 30.79 -23.65 -20.21
C MET A 33 30.74 -24.66 -19.06
N VAL A 34 30.87 -24.18 -17.82
CA VAL A 34 30.54 -24.96 -16.63
C VAL A 34 29.20 -24.46 -16.12
N ALA A 35 28.21 -25.35 -16.03
CA ALA A 35 26.89 -25.08 -15.49
C ALA A 35 27.01 -24.43 -14.10
N GLY A 36 26.72 -23.13 -14.03
CA GLY A 36 26.72 -22.36 -12.80
C GLY A 36 25.60 -22.86 -11.89
N ARG A 37 25.92 -23.76 -10.95
CA ARG A 37 25.05 -24.03 -9.81
C ARG A 37 24.81 -22.71 -9.08
N ALA A 38 23.59 -22.19 -9.15
CA ALA A 38 23.16 -21.03 -8.41
C ALA A 38 23.47 -21.25 -6.91
N ARG A 39 24.49 -20.55 -6.41
CA ARG A 39 24.77 -20.52 -4.97
C ARG A 39 23.56 -19.86 -4.30
N LYS A 40 22.68 -20.65 -3.70
CA LYS A 40 21.67 -20.17 -2.75
C LYS A 40 22.43 -19.44 -1.64
N ILE A 41 22.47 -18.11 -1.71
CA ILE A 41 22.96 -17.27 -0.61
C ILE A 41 22.00 -17.52 0.55
N ARG A 42 22.40 -18.39 1.49
CA ARG A 42 21.72 -18.52 2.78
C ARG A 42 21.89 -17.18 3.50
N GLN A 43 20.83 -16.37 3.55
CA GLN A 43 20.82 -15.19 4.40
C GLN A 43 20.92 -15.63 5.86
N ILE A 44 22.12 -15.56 6.45
CA ILE A 44 22.34 -15.71 7.88
C ILE A 44 21.68 -14.49 8.54
N ARG A 45 20.48 -14.67 9.09
CA ARG A 45 19.76 -13.59 9.79
C ARG A 45 20.48 -13.27 11.09
N ASN A 46 21.01 -12.05 11.20
CA ASN A 46 21.67 -11.59 12.41
C ASN A 46 20.65 -11.44 13.57
N PRO A 47 20.87 -12.02 14.76
CA PRO A 47 19.91 -12.02 15.87
C PRO A 47 19.42 -10.61 16.28
N LYS A 48 20.29 -9.59 16.17
CA LYS A 48 19.95 -8.19 16.47
C LYS A 48 18.90 -7.62 15.51
N GLN A 49 19.00 -7.95 14.21
CA GLN A 49 18.02 -7.54 13.20
C GLN A 49 16.67 -8.23 13.41
N VAL A 50 16.67 -9.50 13.84
CA VAL A 50 15.43 -10.25 14.11
C VAL A 50 14.65 -9.65 15.29
N LYS A 51 15.34 -9.27 16.38
CA LYS A 51 14.71 -8.60 17.53
C LYS A 51 14.12 -7.23 17.14
N GLN A 52 14.86 -6.42 16.39
CA GLN A 52 14.41 -5.11 15.91
C GLN A 52 13.17 -5.23 15.00
N LYS A 53 13.14 -6.22 14.10
CA LYS A 53 11.99 -6.47 13.22
C LYS A 53 10.72 -6.86 13.99
N ARG A 54 10.85 -7.69 15.04
CA ARG A 54 9.71 -8.05 15.91
C ARG A 54 9.16 -6.83 16.66
N LEU A 55 10.03 -5.93 17.11
CA LEU A 55 9.63 -4.68 17.75
C LEU A 55 8.85 -3.78 16.79
N MET A 56 9.35 -3.58 15.57
CA MET A 56 8.69 -2.78 14.53
C MET A 56 7.28 -3.30 14.20
N LYS A 57 7.12 -4.62 14.09
CA LYS A 57 5.80 -5.25 13.88
C LYS A 57 4.83 -4.98 15.03
N LYS A 58 5.32 -4.99 16.28
CA LYS A 58 4.50 -4.66 17.46
C LYS A 58 4.08 -3.19 17.45
N ILE A 59 5.00 -2.28 17.12
CA ILE A 59 4.73 -0.83 17.03
C ILE A 59 3.67 -0.52 15.97
N ALA A 60 3.77 -1.14 14.78
CA ALA A 60 2.82 -0.90 13.71
C ALA A 60 1.39 -1.36 14.05
N SER A 61 1.28 -2.50 14.76
CA SER A 61 0.04 -3.08 15.28
C SER A 61 -1.09 -3.17 14.23
N CYS A 62 -0.77 -3.53 12.98
CA CYS A 62 -1.69 -3.41 11.83
C CYS A 62 -2.34 -4.73 11.37
N LYS A 63 -2.20 -5.82 12.13
CA LYS A 63 -2.73 -7.15 11.75
C LYS A 63 -4.23 -7.18 11.48
N LYS A 64 -5.01 -6.28 12.06
CA LYS A 64 -6.47 -6.20 11.89
C LYS A 64 -6.90 -5.31 10.72
N ILE A 65 -5.98 -4.54 10.13
CA ILE A 65 -6.28 -3.54 9.11
C ILE A 65 -5.62 -3.82 7.75
N HIS A 66 -4.48 -4.51 7.73
CA HIS A 66 -3.78 -4.83 6.50
C HIS A 66 -4.01 -6.30 6.11
N LEU A 67 -3.95 -6.55 4.81
CA LEU A 67 -4.15 -7.87 4.22
C LEU A 67 -2.82 -8.66 4.25
N SER A 68 -2.88 -9.90 4.72
CA SER A 68 -1.71 -10.80 4.65
C SER A 68 -1.38 -11.14 3.21
N THR A 69 -0.10 -11.34 2.88
CA THR A 69 0.33 -11.82 1.56
C THR A 69 -0.19 -13.22 1.21
N LYS A 70 -0.66 -13.97 2.21
CA LYS A 70 -1.21 -15.33 2.04
C LYS A 70 -2.54 -15.38 1.28
N ILE A 71 -3.20 -14.24 1.06
CA ILE A 71 -4.47 -14.19 0.33
C ILE A 71 -4.28 -14.03 -1.18
N LEU A 72 -3.04 -13.84 -1.65
CA LEU A 72 -2.76 -13.74 -3.09
C LEU A 72 -3.20 -15.04 -3.75
N ALA A 73 -3.96 -14.94 -4.84
CA ALA A 73 -4.50 -16.12 -5.53
C ALA A 73 -3.42 -16.90 -6.28
N VAL A 74 -2.32 -16.24 -6.59
CA VAL A 74 -1.20 -16.78 -7.36
C VAL A 74 0.05 -16.88 -6.48
N ASP A 75 0.75 -18.00 -6.61
CA ASP A 75 2.05 -18.24 -5.97
C ASP A 75 3.17 -17.47 -6.67
N TYR A 76 3.30 -16.19 -6.35
CA TYR A 76 4.36 -15.34 -6.91
C TYR A 76 5.74 -15.65 -6.31
N PRO A 77 6.83 -15.41 -7.07
CA PRO A 77 8.19 -15.51 -6.55
C PRO A 77 8.39 -14.68 -5.29
N SER A 78 9.19 -15.18 -4.35
CA SER A 78 9.35 -14.54 -3.03
C SER A 78 9.86 -13.10 -3.09
N ASP A 79 10.63 -12.75 -4.12
CA ASP A 79 11.17 -11.39 -4.29
C ASP A 79 10.11 -10.43 -4.84
N PHE A 80 9.16 -10.92 -5.64
CA PHE A 80 7.98 -10.16 -6.03
C PHE A 80 7.06 -9.92 -4.84
N VAL A 81 6.76 -10.96 -4.05
CA VAL A 81 5.94 -10.80 -2.85
C VAL A 81 6.57 -9.79 -1.89
N LYS A 82 7.91 -9.80 -1.74
CA LYS A 82 8.62 -8.79 -0.92
C LYS A 82 8.53 -7.38 -1.47
N SER A 83 8.51 -7.17 -2.79
CA SER A 83 8.47 -5.83 -3.39
C SER A 83 7.11 -5.15 -3.19
N ILE A 84 6.02 -5.91 -3.12
CA ILE A 84 4.67 -5.42 -2.82
C ILE A 84 4.31 -5.48 -1.31
N SER A 85 5.26 -5.87 -0.47
CA SER A 85 5.08 -6.00 0.98
C SER A 85 5.72 -4.85 1.75
N CYS A 86 5.04 -4.43 2.81
CA CYS A 86 5.60 -3.45 3.74
C CYS A 86 6.82 -4.02 4.48
N GLN A 87 7.95 -3.30 4.46
CA GLN A 87 9.18 -3.75 5.14
C GLN A 87 9.08 -3.77 6.68
N ILE A 88 8.04 -3.13 7.26
CA ILE A 88 7.75 -3.15 8.70
C ILE A 88 6.84 -4.32 9.06
N CYS A 89 5.65 -4.38 8.45
CA CYS A 89 4.60 -5.32 8.88
C CYS A 89 4.54 -6.63 8.09
N GLU A 90 5.20 -6.70 6.93
CA GLU A 90 5.18 -7.84 6.00
C GLU A 90 3.78 -8.21 5.46
N HIS A 91 2.82 -7.30 5.58
CA HIS A 91 1.54 -7.38 4.89
C HIS A 91 1.64 -6.73 3.51
N ILE A 92 0.66 -6.99 2.65
CA ILE A 92 0.49 -6.26 1.39
C ILE A 92 0.40 -4.76 1.72
N LEU A 93 1.08 -3.93 0.93
CA LEU A 93 1.11 -2.49 1.17
C LEU A 93 -0.30 -1.89 1.16
N ALA A 94 -0.64 -1.16 2.23
CA ALA A 94 -1.88 -0.42 2.37
C ALA A 94 -1.52 1.07 2.47
N ASP A 95 -2.05 1.88 1.55
CA ASP A 95 -1.60 3.27 1.32
C ASP A 95 -0.05 3.34 1.23
N PRO A 96 0.52 2.76 0.16
CA PRO A 96 1.97 2.64 0.02
C PRO A 96 2.63 4.02 -0.05
N VAL A 97 3.74 4.15 0.65
CA VAL A 97 4.66 5.29 0.58
C VAL A 97 6.07 4.81 0.31
N GLU A 98 6.78 5.60 -0.50
CA GLU A 98 8.17 5.40 -0.85
C GLU A 98 9.01 6.46 -0.10
N THR A 99 10.10 5.99 0.50
CA THR A 99 11.10 6.88 1.11
C THR A 99 12.11 7.34 0.07
N THR A 100 12.86 8.41 0.34
CA THR A 100 13.99 8.87 -0.50
C THR A 100 15.00 7.78 -0.79
N CYS A 101 15.23 6.89 0.17
CA CYS A 101 16.08 5.70 0.04
C CYS A 101 15.40 4.51 -0.67
N LYS A 102 14.29 4.71 -1.37
CA LYS A 102 13.60 3.74 -2.25
C LYS A 102 13.01 2.52 -1.55
N HIS A 103 12.79 2.59 -0.23
CA HIS A 103 12.09 1.54 0.51
C HIS A 103 10.59 1.85 0.64
N LEU A 104 9.77 0.80 0.57
CA LEU A 104 8.31 0.87 0.57
C LEU A 104 7.70 0.46 1.93
N PHE A 105 6.71 1.24 2.38
CA PHE A 105 5.98 1.01 3.61
C PHE A 105 4.51 1.37 3.47
N CYS A 106 3.66 0.86 4.36
CA CYS A 106 2.33 1.45 4.55
C CYS A 106 2.50 2.79 5.28
N ARG A 107 1.77 3.84 4.87
CA ARG A 107 1.83 5.17 5.52
C ARG A 107 1.67 5.08 7.02
N ALA A 108 0.65 4.37 7.49
CA ALA A 108 0.39 4.19 8.92
C ALA A 108 1.53 3.46 9.66
N CYS A 109 2.23 2.53 9.01
CA CYS A 109 3.33 1.80 9.63
C CYS A 109 4.57 2.68 9.79
N ILE A 110 4.99 3.36 8.72
CA ILE A 110 6.21 4.17 8.77
C ILE A 110 6.07 5.35 9.71
N LEU A 111 4.94 6.05 9.70
CA LEU A 111 4.71 7.19 10.60
C LEU A 111 4.77 6.78 12.08
N LYS A 112 4.19 5.63 12.45
CA LYS A 112 4.31 5.08 13.81
C LYS A 112 5.76 4.73 14.16
N CYS A 113 6.49 4.12 13.23
CA CYS A 113 7.89 3.78 13.44
C CYS A 113 8.77 5.03 13.60
N LEU A 114 8.61 6.05 12.77
CA LEU A 114 9.38 7.30 12.88
C LEU A 114 9.13 7.99 14.23
N LYS A 115 7.88 7.98 14.70
CA LYS A 115 7.50 8.56 16.00
C LYS A 115 8.16 7.84 17.20
N VAL A 116 8.28 6.51 17.15
CA VAL A 116 8.75 5.70 18.29
C VAL A 116 10.25 5.42 18.23
N MET A 117 10.79 5.21 17.02
CA MET A 117 12.18 4.76 16.81
C MET A 117 13.10 5.86 16.29
N GLY A 118 12.57 7.05 16.00
CA GLY A 118 13.30 8.19 15.45
C GLY A 118 13.29 8.27 13.93
N SER A 119 13.82 9.36 13.40
CA SER A 119 13.80 9.75 11.98
C SER A 119 14.79 8.98 11.11
N TYR A 120 14.69 7.65 11.12
CA TYR A 120 15.53 6.75 10.31
C TYR A 120 14.66 5.70 9.61
N CYS A 121 15.04 5.38 8.38
CA CYS A 121 14.41 4.32 7.60
C CYS A 121 14.52 2.96 8.32
N PRO A 122 13.40 2.28 8.60
CA PRO A 122 13.41 0.96 9.25
C PRO A 122 14.16 -0.14 8.49
N ALA A 123 14.32 0.00 7.17
CA ALA A 123 14.96 -0.99 6.32
C ALA A 123 16.49 -0.82 6.24
N CYS A 124 16.98 0.40 6.00
CA CYS A 124 18.40 0.67 5.75
C CYS A 124 19.06 1.64 6.74
N ARG A 125 18.29 2.23 7.68
CA ARG A 125 18.74 3.23 8.66
C ARG A 125 19.23 4.56 8.06
N TYR A 126 18.95 4.82 6.78
CA TYR A 126 19.16 6.14 6.19
C TYR A 126 18.24 7.18 6.84
N PRO A 127 18.68 8.44 7.07
CA PRO A 127 17.82 9.49 7.61
C PRO A 127 16.51 9.60 6.82
N CYS A 128 15.39 9.65 7.53
CA CYS A 128 14.07 9.67 6.92
C CYS A 128 13.09 10.43 7.80
N PHE A 129 12.55 11.52 7.27
CA PHE A 129 11.58 12.37 7.91
C PHE A 129 10.17 12.13 7.33
N PRO A 130 9.09 12.45 8.06
CA PRO A 130 7.73 12.31 7.56
C PRO A 130 7.47 13.06 6.24
N THR A 131 8.18 14.16 6.00
CA THR A 131 8.13 14.97 4.76
C THR A 131 8.75 14.27 3.56
N ASP A 132 9.61 13.26 3.78
CA ASP A 132 10.30 12.53 2.72
C ASP A 132 9.45 11.39 2.12
N LEU A 133 8.23 11.20 2.63
CA LEU A 133 7.33 10.13 2.23
C LEU A 133 6.51 10.54 1.01
N VAL A 134 6.85 9.98 -0.13
CA VAL A 134 6.17 10.24 -1.41
C VAL A 134 5.32 9.06 -1.83
N SER A 135 4.33 9.29 -2.70
CA SER A 135 3.61 8.20 -3.35
C SER A 135 4.56 7.48 -4.30
N PRO A 136 4.56 6.13 -4.34
CA PRO A 136 5.26 5.39 -5.37
C PRO A 136 4.73 5.74 -6.76
N VAL A 137 5.49 5.35 -7.77
CA VAL A 137 5.12 5.51 -9.18
C VAL A 137 3.79 4.84 -9.52
N LYS A 138 2.98 5.50 -10.37
CA LYS A 138 1.63 5.03 -10.72
C LYS A 138 1.59 3.62 -11.32
N SER A 139 2.59 3.26 -12.12
CA SER A 139 2.70 1.92 -12.72
C SER A 139 2.82 0.83 -11.65
N PHE A 140 3.62 1.06 -10.62
CA PHE A 140 3.74 0.15 -9.47
C PHE A 140 2.39 -0.02 -8.76
N LEU A 141 1.69 1.08 -8.49
CA LEU A 141 0.36 1.04 -7.87
C LEU A 141 -0.66 0.30 -8.74
N SER A 142 -0.63 0.50 -10.05
CA SER A 142 -1.51 -0.17 -11.01
C SER A 142 -1.29 -1.69 -10.99
N ILE A 143 -0.03 -2.14 -11.06
CA ILE A 143 0.33 -3.56 -10.98
C ILE A 143 -0.17 -4.15 -9.66
N MET A 144 0.14 -3.49 -8.54
CA MET A 144 -0.28 -3.94 -7.21
C MET A 144 -1.80 -4.05 -7.07
N ASN A 145 -2.55 -3.06 -7.56
CA ASN A 145 -4.02 -3.04 -7.48
C ASN A 145 -4.69 -4.08 -8.39
N SER A 146 -3.98 -4.56 -9.41
CA SER A 146 -4.46 -5.57 -10.34
C SER A 146 -4.21 -7.00 -9.84
N LEU A 147 -3.46 -7.16 -8.74
CA LEU A 147 -3.16 -8.47 -8.19
C LEU A 147 -4.43 -9.19 -7.75
N PRO A 148 -4.62 -10.45 -8.18
CA PRO A 148 -5.75 -11.24 -7.72
C PRO A 148 -5.56 -11.68 -6.27
N VAL A 149 -6.62 -11.48 -5.49
CA VAL A 149 -6.72 -11.93 -4.10
C VAL A 149 -7.96 -12.79 -3.91
N ILE A 150 -7.81 -13.84 -3.10
CA ILE A 150 -8.90 -14.73 -2.70
C ILE A 150 -9.55 -14.15 -1.44
N CYS A 151 -10.88 -14.07 -1.44
CA CYS A 151 -11.61 -13.67 -0.24
C CYS A 151 -11.49 -14.74 0.87
N PRO A 152 -11.06 -14.39 2.09
CA PRO A 152 -10.96 -15.35 3.20
C PRO A 152 -12.30 -15.54 3.95
N VAL A 153 -13.39 -14.89 3.50
CA VAL A 153 -14.71 -14.99 4.13
C VAL A 153 -15.31 -16.36 3.82
N LYS A 154 -15.83 -17.05 4.86
CA LYS A 154 -16.54 -18.33 4.68
C LYS A 154 -17.67 -18.15 3.67
N ASP A 155 -17.83 -19.12 2.77
CA ASP A 155 -18.82 -19.13 1.69
C ASP A 155 -18.59 -18.08 0.58
N CYS A 156 -17.42 -17.44 0.55
CA CYS A 156 -16.97 -16.62 -0.57
C CYS A 156 -15.69 -17.17 -1.17
N GLN A 157 -15.78 -17.68 -2.40
CA GLN A 157 -14.63 -18.19 -3.16
C GLN A 157 -14.26 -17.27 -4.34
N GLU A 158 -14.70 -16.01 -4.29
CA GLU A 158 -14.40 -15.06 -5.36
C GLU A 158 -12.92 -14.64 -5.33
N GLU A 159 -12.32 -14.68 -6.51
CA GLU A 159 -11.05 -14.03 -6.81
C GLU A 159 -11.32 -12.62 -7.32
N VAL A 160 -10.77 -11.62 -6.64
CA VAL A 160 -10.97 -10.21 -6.98
C VAL A 160 -9.65 -9.47 -7.05
N CYS A 161 -9.55 -8.44 -7.88
CA CYS A 161 -8.38 -7.58 -7.89
C CYS A 161 -8.27 -6.82 -6.57
N LEU A 162 -7.04 -6.68 -6.04
CA LEU A 162 -6.75 -5.99 -4.77
C LEU A 162 -7.38 -4.59 -4.70
N GLY A 163 -7.34 -3.81 -5.79
CA GLY A 163 -7.92 -2.47 -5.86
C GLY A 163 -9.45 -2.43 -5.70
N LYS A 164 -10.14 -3.55 -5.99
CA LYS A 164 -11.61 -3.69 -5.84
C LYS A 164 -12.00 -4.46 -4.58
N TYR A 165 -11.04 -5.00 -3.85
CA TYR A 165 -11.28 -5.88 -2.70
C TYR A 165 -12.09 -5.20 -1.59
N CYS A 166 -11.84 -3.92 -1.32
CA CYS A 166 -12.61 -3.17 -0.33
C CYS A 166 -14.10 -3.06 -0.69
N HIS A 167 -14.43 -2.86 -1.97
CA HIS A 167 -15.80 -2.82 -2.46
C HIS A 167 -16.46 -4.21 -2.36
N HIS A 168 -15.73 -5.27 -2.71
CA HIS A 168 -16.17 -6.65 -2.53
C HIS A 168 -16.51 -6.95 -1.05
N LEU A 169 -15.66 -6.54 -0.10
CA LEU A 169 -15.93 -6.72 1.33
C LEU A 169 -17.19 -5.98 1.84
N SER A 170 -17.55 -4.83 1.25
CA SER A 170 -18.78 -4.12 1.62
C SER A 170 -20.03 -4.95 1.29
N ARG A 171 -20.02 -5.70 0.18
CA ARG A 171 -21.13 -6.58 -0.20
C ARG A 171 -21.35 -7.71 0.81
N HIS A 172 -20.28 -8.24 1.39
CA HIS A 172 -20.36 -9.23 2.47
C HIS A 172 -21.02 -8.69 3.74
N LYS A 173 -20.79 -7.42 4.07
CA LYS A 173 -21.43 -6.78 5.22
C LYS A 173 -22.93 -6.62 4.98
N GLU A 174 -23.32 -6.17 3.79
CA GLU A 174 -24.73 -5.99 3.45
C GLU A 174 -25.53 -7.30 3.48
N ILE A 175 -24.94 -8.42 3.04
CA ILE A 175 -25.60 -9.73 3.10
C ILE A 175 -25.79 -10.18 4.56
N LYS A 176 -24.74 -10.07 5.39
CA LYS A 176 -24.81 -10.41 6.82
C LYS A 176 -25.77 -9.53 7.59
N ASP A 177 -25.80 -8.23 7.27
CA ASP A 177 -26.72 -7.28 7.90
C ASP A 177 -28.16 -7.58 7.49
N LYS A 178 -28.43 -8.06 6.26
CA LYS A 178 -29.77 -8.51 5.83
C LYS A 178 -30.19 -9.84 6.48
N GLU A 179 -29.28 -10.79 6.65
CA GLU A 179 -29.55 -12.05 7.38
C GLU A 179 -29.77 -11.83 8.88
N GLY A 180 -29.14 -10.80 9.47
CA GLY A 180 -29.40 -10.35 10.84
C GLY A 180 -30.65 -9.48 10.98
N TYR A 181 -31.13 -8.89 9.89
CA TYR A 181 -32.32 -8.06 9.85
C TYR A 181 -33.53 -8.87 9.37
N VAL A 182 -33.93 -9.85 10.19
CA VAL A 182 -35.38 -10.04 10.35
C VAL A 182 -35.88 -8.70 10.88
N CYS A 183 -36.64 -7.98 10.05
CA CYS A 183 -37.29 -6.75 10.42
C CYS A 183 -38.34 -7.04 11.51
N ILE A 184 -37.88 -7.27 12.74
CA ILE A 184 -38.72 -7.05 13.90
C ILE A 184 -38.93 -5.54 13.89
N ASN A 185 -40.15 -5.10 13.56
CA ASN A 185 -40.65 -3.75 13.76
C ASN A 185 -40.47 -3.36 15.24
N LYS A 186 -39.25 -3.06 15.67
CA LYS A 186 -39.00 -2.37 16.93
C LYS A 186 -39.09 -0.90 16.58
N GLY A 187 -40.26 -0.32 16.88
CA GLY A 187 -40.53 1.11 16.82
C GLY A 187 -39.45 1.90 17.55
N GLY A 188 -38.37 2.21 16.82
CA GLY A 188 -37.24 2.97 17.32
C GLY A 188 -37.63 4.44 17.42
N ARG A 189 -37.57 4.96 18.63
CA ARG A 189 -37.81 6.37 18.98
C ARG A 189 -37.11 7.30 17.98
N PRO A 190 -37.86 8.09 17.18
CA PRO A 190 -37.25 8.95 16.18
C PRO A 190 -36.34 9.99 16.85
N ARG A 191 -35.17 10.28 16.25
CA ARG A 191 -34.27 11.34 16.72
C ARG A 191 -35.08 12.63 16.88
N GLN A 192 -35.14 13.18 18.10
CA GLN A 192 -36.02 14.31 18.48
C GLN A 192 -35.90 15.52 17.55
N HIS A 193 -34.73 15.74 16.95
CA HIS A 193 -34.49 16.82 16.00
C HIS A 193 -35.26 16.65 14.66
N LEU A 194 -35.41 15.42 14.16
CA LEU A 194 -36.17 15.15 12.93
C LEU A 194 -37.68 15.37 13.15
N LEU A 195 -38.18 15.02 14.35
CA LEU A 195 -39.56 15.30 14.75
C LEU A 195 -39.83 16.79 14.98
N SER A 196 -38.80 17.59 15.27
CA SER A 196 -38.93 19.05 15.41
C SER A 196 -39.13 19.71 14.04
N LEU A 197 -38.34 19.31 13.03
CA LEU A 197 -38.46 19.85 11.67
C LEU A 197 -39.79 19.47 11.02
N THR A 198 -40.26 18.23 11.20
CA THR A 198 -41.57 17.80 10.68
C THR A 198 -42.73 18.41 11.44
N ARG A 199 -42.67 18.55 12.78
CA ARG A 199 -43.72 19.26 13.55
C ARG A 199 -43.79 20.75 13.24
N ARG A 200 -42.66 21.43 13.00
CA ARG A 200 -42.65 22.85 12.66
C ARG A 200 -43.27 23.08 11.28
N ALA A 201 -42.94 22.22 10.31
CA ALA A 201 -43.55 22.24 8.98
C ALA A 201 -45.05 21.89 9.02
N GLN A 202 -45.46 20.89 9.80
CA GLN A 202 -46.88 20.54 9.97
C GLN A 202 -47.67 21.63 10.70
N LYS A 203 -47.08 22.29 11.72
CA LYS A 203 -47.71 23.41 12.44
C LYS A 203 -47.93 24.62 11.53
N HIS A 204 -47.01 24.91 10.60
CA HIS A 204 -47.20 25.96 9.61
C HIS A 204 -48.38 25.65 8.70
N ARG A 205 -48.42 24.44 8.11
CA ARG A 205 -49.52 24.01 7.22
C ARG A 205 -50.88 24.03 7.92
N LEU A 206 -50.96 23.60 9.18
CA LEU A 206 -52.20 23.64 9.97
C LEU A 206 -52.68 25.07 10.28
N ARG A 207 -51.76 26.03 10.47
CA ARG A 207 -52.12 27.44 10.65
C ARG A 207 -52.69 28.05 9.37
N GLU A 208 -52.06 27.74 8.24
CA GLU A 208 -52.52 28.17 6.92
C GLU A 208 -53.92 27.61 6.60
N LEU A 209 -54.13 26.31 6.85
CA LEU A 209 -55.44 25.67 6.67
C LEU A 209 -56.50 26.29 7.60
N LYS A 210 -56.14 26.59 8.85
CA LYS A 210 -57.07 27.21 9.82
C LYS A 210 -57.46 28.64 9.42
N LEU A 211 -56.54 29.41 8.84
CA LEU A 211 -56.83 30.74 8.30
C LEU A 211 -57.70 30.67 7.05
N GLN A 212 -57.46 29.69 6.16
CA GLN A 212 -58.31 29.45 5.00
C GLN A 212 -59.74 29.06 5.39
N VAL A 213 -59.91 28.15 6.36
CA VAL A 213 -61.24 27.78 6.87
C VAL A 213 -61.92 28.97 7.54
N LYS A 214 -61.19 29.78 8.31
CA LYS A 214 -61.77 30.99 8.93
C LYS A 214 -62.24 32.01 7.88
N ALA A 215 -61.44 32.23 6.83
CA ALA A 215 -61.81 33.11 5.73
C ALA A 215 -62.98 32.57 4.88
N PHE A 216 -63.20 31.25 4.88
CA PHE A 216 -64.36 30.64 4.24
C PHE A 216 -65.62 30.83 5.10
N ALA A 217 -65.52 30.65 6.42
CA ALA A 217 -66.63 30.84 7.34
C ALA A 217 -67.09 32.32 7.42
N GLU A 218 -66.17 33.28 7.30
CA GLU A 218 -66.47 34.73 7.28
C GLU A 218 -67.05 35.22 5.93
N LYS A 219 -67.11 34.39 4.89
CA LYS A 219 -67.69 34.71 3.58
C LYS A 219 -69.09 34.12 3.36
N GLU A 220 -69.52 33.22 4.25
CA GLU A 220 -70.84 32.57 4.23
C GLU A 220 -71.84 33.23 5.20
N GLU A 221 -71.52 34.43 5.70
CA GLU A 221 -72.34 35.31 6.54
C GLU A 221 -72.49 36.68 5.87
#